data_AF-A0A2N6CQV7-F1
#
_entry.id   AF-A0A2N6CQV7-F1
#
_cell.length_a   1.000
_cell.length_b   1.000
_cell.length_c   1.000
_cell.angle_alpha   90.00
_cell.angle_beta   90.00
_cell.angle_gamma   90.00
#
_symmetry.space_group_name_H-M   'P 1'
#
loop_
_entity.id
_entity.type
_entity.pdbx_description
1 polymer ?
#
loop_
_entity_poly.entity_id
_entity_poly.type
_entity_poly.pdbx_seq_one_letter_code
_entity_poly.pdbx_strand_id
1 'polypeptide(L)'
;MVANGNGGLTQIRIPYAVPDESAPVYLGRQNARNVDMGNDPETGIRWGRWADGNVNVKTPDVDHARLQLGDGGLHWILAEGPRPELPASGTREFSLVGGTKPTDNHGNTGILGGASLTADFTSQTVDAAIELSLPASGTEWAAEANGLDINVPAATFGGQFDSVTVTGSDGLSSNGVGNLGGFFSGDADGGLGGAGFGYSLSDGDDTTVSGTAAFEVQPER
;
A
#
# COMPACT_ATOMS: atom_id res chain seq x y z
N MET A 1 8.88 -13.71 -4.95
CA MET A 1 8.05 -13.12 -6.02
C MET A 1 8.53 -13.64 -7.36
N VAL A 2 7.70 -13.56 -8.40
CA VAL A 2 8.10 -13.86 -9.78
C VAL A 2 7.67 -12.68 -10.64
N ALA A 3 8.58 -12.16 -11.45
CA ALA A 3 8.31 -11.14 -12.45
C ALA A 3 8.51 -11.74 -13.85
N ASN A 4 7.78 -11.24 -14.84
CA ASN A 4 8.02 -11.60 -16.24
C ASN A 4 9.22 -10.81 -16.81
N GLY A 5 9.65 -11.16 -18.03
CA GLY A 5 10.80 -10.51 -18.69
C GLY A 5 10.66 -9.01 -18.98
N ASN A 6 9.49 -8.41 -18.69
CA ASN A 6 9.21 -6.98 -18.85
C ASN A 6 9.05 -6.26 -17.50
N GLY A 7 9.50 -6.87 -16.39
CA GLY A 7 9.40 -6.29 -15.04
C GLY A 7 7.99 -6.36 -14.42
N GLY A 8 7.03 -6.96 -15.13
CA GLY A 8 5.67 -7.09 -14.65
C GLY A 8 5.54 -8.23 -13.64
N LEU A 9 5.06 -7.92 -12.43
CA LEU A 9 4.83 -8.93 -11.40
C LEU A 9 3.78 -9.96 -11.84
N THR A 10 4.11 -11.25 -11.72
CA THR A 10 3.23 -12.38 -12.02
C THR A 10 2.86 -13.17 -10.78
N GLN A 11 3.62 -13.03 -9.68
CA GLN A 11 3.29 -13.70 -8.42
C GLN A 11 3.72 -12.89 -7.19
N ILE A 12 2.78 -12.71 -6.25
CA ILE A 12 2.99 -12.16 -4.91
C ILE A 12 2.97 -13.31 -3.90
N ARG A 13 3.88 -13.27 -2.92
CA ARG A 13 3.85 -14.13 -1.73
C ARG A 13 3.59 -13.23 -0.52
N ILE A 14 2.53 -13.50 0.21
CA ILE A 14 2.18 -12.81 1.46
C ILE A 14 2.61 -13.73 2.61
N PRO A 15 3.71 -13.42 3.32
CA PRO A 15 4.29 -14.30 4.34
C PRO A 15 3.42 -14.45 5.60
N TYR A 16 2.58 -13.46 5.91
CA TYR A 16 1.68 -13.44 7.06
C TYR A 16 0.34 -12.83 6.63
N ALA A 17 -0.56 -13.63 6.06
CA ALA A 17 -1.89 -13.16 5.68
C ALA A 17 -2.88 -13.19 6.87
N VAL A 18 -2.60 -14.00 7.90
CA VAL A 18 -3.43 -14.18 9.10
C VAL A 18 -2.54 -14.50 10.32
N PRO A 19 -2.90 -14.04 11.55
CA PRO A 19 -2.07 -14.24 12.75
C PRO A 19 -1.84 -15.69 13.19
N ASP A 20 -2.62 -16.65 12.67
CA ASP A 20 -2.65 -18.05 13.15
C ASP A 20 -2.14 -19.08 12.14
N GLU A 21 -1.76 -18.69 10.91
CA GLU A 21 -1.24 -19.65 9.93
C GLU A 21 0.24 -19.43 9.62
N SER A 22 1.01 -20.50 9.79
CA SER A 22 2.44 -20.59 9.51
C SER A 22 2.78 -20.69 8.01
N ALA A 23 1.77 -20.66 7.14
CA ALA A 23 1.95 -20.92 5.72
C ALA A 23 1.51 -19.73 4.84
N PRO A 24 2.33 -19.37 3.84
CA PRO A 24 2.14 -18.15 3.05
C PRO A 24 0.99 -18.25 2.05
N VAL A 25 0.34 -17.12 1.78
CA VAL A 25 -0.62 -16.98 0.67
C VAL A 25 0.13 -16.59 -0.60
N TYR A 26 -0.19 -17.25 -1.71
CA TYR A 26 0.34 -16.90 -3.03
C TYR A 26 -0.78 -16.37 -3.92
N LEU A 27 -0.52 -15.23 -4.55
CA LEU A 27 -1.37 -14.68 -5.60
C LEU A 27 -0.61 -14.75 -6.92
N GLY A 28 -1.13 -15.50 -7.88
CA GLY A 28 -0.55 -15.64 -9.21
C GLY A 28 -1.44 -14.96 -10.25
N ARG A 29 -0.90 -14.01 -10.99
CA ARG A 29 -1.61 -13.35 -12.09
C ARG A 29 -1.87 -14.36 -13.20
N GLN A 30 -3.13 -14.53 -13.60
CA GLN A 30 -3.51 -15.29 -14.79
C GLN A 30 -3.57 -14.33 -15.99
N ASN A 31 -4.77 -13.84 -16.31
CA ASN A 31 -5.04 -12.96 -17.42
C ASN A 31 -5.24 -11.49 -16.99
N ALA A 32 -5.15 -11.18 -15.70
CA ALA A 32 -5.18 -9.80 -15.24
C ALA A 32 -4.01 -9.01 -15.88
N ARG A 33 -4.30 -7.76 -16.23
CA ARG A 33 -3.35 -6.82 -16.84
C ARG A 33 -2.60 -6.06 -15.76
N ASN A 34 -1.32 -5.80 -16.00
CA ASN A 34 -0.58 -4.84 -15.17
C ASN A 34 -0.86 -3.42 -15.65
N VAL A 35 -1.27 -2.57 -14.72
CA VAL A 35 -1.44 -1.13 -14.90
C VAL A 35 -0.81 -0.40 -13.72
N ASP A 36 -0.66 0.93 -13.84
CA ASP A 36 -0.16 1.81 -12.77
C ASP A 36 1.18 1.36 -12.15
N MET A 37 2.04 0.73 -12.96
CA MET A 37 3.32 0.18 -12.52
C MET A 37 4.33 1.30 -12.28
N GLY A 38 5.15 1.12 -11.25
CA GLY A 38 6.35 1.93 -11.03
C GLY A 38 7.35 1.20 -10.12
N ASN A 39 8.54 1.76 -10.06
CA ASN A 39 9.60 1.31 -9.18
C ASN A 39 10.43 2.51 -8.72
N ASP A 40 10.97 2.39 -7.52
CA ASP A 40 12.09 3.20 -7.06
C ASP A 40 13.32 2.28 -6.91
N PRO A 41 14.38 2.48 -7.72
CA PRO A 41 15.59 1.67 -7.65
C PRO A 41 16.42 1.92 -6.38
N GLU A 42 16.29 3.07 -5.71
CA GLU A 42 17.08 3.38 -4.51
C GLU A 42 16.62 2.54 -3.31
N THR A 43 15.31 2.40 -3.14
CA THR A 43 14.69 1.60 -2.08
C THR A 43 14.38 0.16 -2.48
N GLY A 44 14.48 -0.16 -3.77
CA GLY A 44 14.03 -1.43 -4.34
C GLY A 44 12.50 -1.62 -4.30
N ILE A 45 11.74 -0.58 -3.95
CA ILE A 45 10.27 -0.64 -3.91
C ILE A 45 9.70 -0.70 -5.33
N ARG A 46 8.71 -1.55 -5.52
CA ARG A 46 7.91 -1.67 -6.75
C ARG A 46 6.44 -1.73 -6.41
N TRP A 47 5.63 -1.14 -7.27
CA TRP A 47 4.18 -1.13 -7.13
C TRP A 47 3.49 -1.31 -8.47
N GLY A 48 2.19 -1.60 -8.39
CA GLY A 48 1.32 -1.65 -9.55
C GLY A 48 -0.07 -2.12 -9.18
N ARG A 49 -0.89 -2.29 -10.20
CA ARG A 49 -2.25 -2.80 -10.07
C ARG A 49 -2.49 -3.90 -11.09
N TRP A 50 -3.03 -5.02 -10.62
CA TRP A 50 -3.60 -6.05 -11.48
C TRP A 50 -5.06 -5.68 -11.74
N ALA A 51 -5.40 -5.36 -12.99
CA ALA A 51 -6.75 -4.97 -13.42
C ALA A 51 -7.31 -5.97 -14.43
N ASP A 52 -8.63 -5.96 -14.62
CA ASP A 52 -9.32 -6.66 -15.72
C ASP A 52 -8.94 -8.15 -15.84
N GLY A 53 -9.50 -9.01 -14.98
CA GLY A 53 -9.25 -10.44 -15.08
C GLY A 53 -9.30 -11.14 -13.73
N ASN A 54 -8.43 -12.12 -13.56
CA ASN A 54 -8.39 -12.94 -12.36
C ASN A 54 -6.96 -13.26 -11.96
N VAL A 55 -6.87 -13.63 -10.69
CA VAL A 55 -5.67 -14.17 -10.06
C VAL A 55 -5.99 -15.58 -9.56
N ASN A 56 -4.97 -16.42 -9.53
CA ASN A 56 -5.01 -17.65 -8.77
C ASN A 56 -4.58 -17.33 -7.34
N VAL A 57 -5.37 -17.77 -6.38
CA VAL A 57 -5.06 -17.74 -4.95
C VAL A 57 -4.69 -19.15 -4.54
N LYS A 58 -3.57 -19.26 -3.83
CA LYS A 58 -3.18 -20.48 -3.12
C LYS A 58 -2.98 -20.13 -1.66
N THR A 59 -3.76 -20.78 -0.80
CA THR A 59 -3.65 -20.71 0.65
C THR A 59 -3.23 -22.10 1.18
N PRO A 60 -2.95 -22.25 2.48
CA PRO A 60 -2.64 -23.56 3.06
C PRO A 60 -3.79 -24.56 2.88
N ASP A 61 -5.04 -24.08 2.96
CA ASP A 61 -6.25 -24.90 2.82
C ASP A 61 -6.79 -25.00 1.37
N VAL A 62 -6.31 -24.13 0.47
CA VAL A 62 -6.81 -24.04 -0.91
C VAL A 62 -5.64 -24.12 -1.88
N ASP A 63 -5.53 -25.24 -2.58
CA ASP A 63 -4.42 -25.47 -3.51
C ASP A 63 -4.45 -24.51 -4.71
N HIS A 64 -5.64 -24.27 -5.29
CA HIS A 64 -5.87 -23.31 -6.36
C HIS A 64 -7.32 -22.81 -6.38
N ALA A 65 -7.56 -21.55 -6.04
CA ALA A 65 -8.82 -20.85 -6.29
C ALA A 65 -8.63 -19.75 -7.33
N ARG A 66 -9.60 -19.57 -8.22
CA ARG A 66 -9.63 -18.43 -9.14
C ARG A 66 -10.43 -17.31 -8.50
N LEU A 67 -9.77 -16.18 -8.25
CA LEU A 67 -10.42 -14.96 -7.79
C LEU A 67 -10.58 -14.02 -8.99
N GLN A 68 -11.82 -13.79 -9.39
CA GLN A 68 -12.14 -12.73 -10.34
C GLN A 68 -11.94 -11.38 -9.65
N LEU A 69 -11.14 -10.52 -10.27
CA LEU A 69 -10.96 -9.15 -9.80
C LEU A 69 -12.20 -8.34 -10.19
N GLY A 70 -12.71 -7.56 -9.25
CA GLY A 70 -13.69 -6.52 -9.53
C GLY A 70 -13.05 -5.36 -10.30
N ASP A 71 -13.85 -4.34 -10.62
CA ASP A 71 -13.45 -3.22 -11.47
C ASP A 71 -12.30 -2.39 -10.86
N GLY A 72 -12.23 -2.33 -9.52
CA GLY A 72 -11.10 -1.72 -8.80
C GLY A 72 -9.76 -2.44 -8.98
N GLY A 73 -9.78 -3.74 -9.28
CA GLY A 73 -8.56 -4.55 -9.40
C GLY A 73 -7.90 -4.86 -8.05
N LEU A 74 -6.64 -5.31 -8.12
CA LEU A 74 -5.79 -5.56 -6.96
C LEU A 74 -4.54 -4.68 -7.03
N HIS A 75 -4.41 -3.74 -6.12
CA HIS A 75 -3.20 -2.96 -5.94
C HIS A 75 -2.15 -3.75 -5.16
N TRP A 76 -0.88 -3.57 -5.51
CA TRP A 76 0.24 -4.22 -4.85
C TRP A 76 1.43 -3.29 -4.74
N ILE A 77 2.17 -3.43 -3.64
CA ILE A 77 3.44 -2.76 -3.38
C ILE A 77 4.32 -3.73 -2.60
N LEU A 78 5.61 -3.73 -2.91
CA LEU A 78 6.62 -4.62 -2.31
C LEU A 78 7.99 -4.00 -2.44
N ALA A 79 8.96 -4.48 -1.67
CA ALA A 79 10.38 -4.18 -1.89
C ALA A 79 11.16 -5.42 -2.28
N GLU A 80 12.14 -5.24 -3.16
CA GLU A 80 13.26 -6.17 -3.33
C GLU A 80 14.46 -5.65 -2.55
N GLY A 81 15.18 -6.53 -1.86
CA GLY A 81 16.38 -6.14 -1.13
C GLY A 81 16.52 -6.84 0.22
N PRO A 82 17.60 -6.55 0.95
CA PRO A 82 17.74 -6.98 2.33
C PRO A 82 16.62 -6.36 3.19
N ARG A 83 16.27 -7.05 4.28
CA ARG A 83 15.39 -6.48 5.30
C ARG A 83 16.13 -5.30 5.95
N PRO A 84 15.49 -4.12 6.12
CA PRO A 84 16.16 -2.97 6.72
C PRO A 84 16.51 -3.21 8.18
N GLU A 85 17.66 -2.71 8.60
CA GLU A 85 17.96 -2.45 10.00
C GLU A 85 17.24 -1.17 10.44
N LEU A 86 16.21 -1.31 11.28
CA LEU A 86 15.49 -0.16 11.81
C LEU A 86 16.35 0.56 12.88
N PRO A 87 16.38 1.90 12.88
CA PRO A 87 16.99 2.67 13.97
C PRO A 87 16.42 2.25 15.34
N ALA A 88 17.27 2.27 16.37
CA ALA A 88 16.83 1.99 17.74
C ALA A 88 16.07 3.16 18.39
N SER A 89 16.24 4.37 17.86
CA SER A 89 15.64 5.62 18.37
C SER A 89 15.69 6.71 17.32
N GLY A 90 14.99 7.82 17.58
CA GLY A 90 14.94 9.00 16.73
C GLY A 90 13.79 8.96 15.72
N THR A 91 13.63 10.06 14.99
CA THR A 91 12.56 10.23 14.01
C THR A 91 13.13 10.23 12.59
N ARG A 92 12.36 9.71 11.65
CA ARG A 92 12.60 9.80 10.21
C ARG A 92 11.37 10.27 9.48
N GLU A 93 11.56 11.24 8.60
CA GLU A 93 10.57 11.66 7.62
C GLU A 93 10.83 10.90 6.32
N PHE A 94 9.75 10.61 5.57
CA PHE A 94 9.85 9.98 4.27
C PHE A 94 9.09 10.82 3.22
N SER A 95 9.66 10.94 2.03
CA SER A 95 9.05 11.68 0.92
C SER A 95 8.39 10.72 -0.05
N LEU A 96 7.19 11.08 -0.51
CA LEU A 96 6.45 10.33 -1.53
C LEU A 96 7.22 10.34 -2.86
N VAL A 97 7.52 9.14 -3.37
CA VAL A 97 8.19 8.96 -4.68
C VAL A 97 7.28 8.35 -5.73
N GLY A 98 6.18 7.72 -5.32
CA GLY A 98 5.20 7.20 -6.25
C GLY A 98 4.13 6.34 -5.61
N GLY A 99 3.36 5.67 -6.46
CA GLY A 99 2.23 4.86 -6.06
C GLY A 99 1.35 4.52 -7.24
N THR A 100 0.35 3.68 -7.01
CA THR A 100 -0.70 3.46 -8.01
C THR A 100 -1.65 4.64 -8.05
N LYS A 101 -2.34 4.84 -9.17
CA LYS A 101 -3.52 5.72 -9.18
C LYS A 101 -4.57 5.17 -8.22
N PRO A 102 -5.12 5.96 -7.29
CA PRO A 102 -6.26 5.52 -6.47
C PRO A 102 -7.36 4.99 -7.38
N THR A 103 -8.00 3.88 -7.04
CA THR A 103 -9.09 3.33 -7.86
C THR A 103 -10.24 2.95 -6.95
N ASP A 104 -11.45 3.36 -7.31
CA ASP A 104 -12.65 2.95 -6.59
C ASP A 104 -13.10 1.53 -6.98
N ASN A 105 -14.04 0.98 -6.21
CA ASN A 105 -14.64 -0.32 -6.46
C ASN A 105 -15.46 -0.41 -7.76
N HIS A 106 -15.71 0.71 -8.44
CA HIS A 106 -16.37 0.81 -9.74
C HIS A 106 -15.36 0.97 -10.90
N GLY A 107 -14.05 0.93 -10.61
CA GLY A 107 -12.98 1.04 -11.59
C GLY A 107 -12.62 2.46 -12.02
N ASN A 108 -13.21 3.49 -11.39
CA ASN A 108 -12.83 4.86 -11.65
C ASN A 108 -11.45 5.13 -11.04
N THR A 109 -10.53 5.63 -11.84
CA THR A 109 -9.18 6.00 -11.40
C THR A 109 -9.11 7.46 -10.99
N GLY A 110 -8.41 7.73 -9.91
CA GLY A 110 -8.17 9.04 -9.33
C GLY A 110 -6.73 9.52 -9.45
N ILE A 111 -6.42 10.53 -8.65
CA ILE A 111 -5.11 11.16 -8.53
C ILE A 111 -4.70 11.07 -7.06
N LEU A 112 -3.51 10.54 -6.79
CA LEU A 112 -2.88 10.65 -5.47
C LEU A 112 -2.30 12.07 -5.38
N GLY A 113 -2.98 12.95 -4.63
CA GLY A 113 -2.62 14.36 -4.49
C GLY A 113 -1.42 14.58 -3.58
N GLY A 114 -1.29 13.74 -2.56
CA GLY A 114 -0.16 13.71 -1.65
C GLY A 114 -0.24 12.55 -0.67
N ALA A 115 0.89 12.21 -0.06
CA ALA A 115 0.94 11.34 1.09
C ALA A 115 2.18 11.68 1.93
N SER A 116 2.08 11.49 3.23
CA SER A 116 3.19 11.69 4.18
C SER A 116 3.36 10.46 5.05
N LEU A 117 4.59 10.27 5.51
CA LEU A 117 4.95 9.21 6.44
C LEU A 117 6.08 9.68 7.34
N THR A 118 5.90 9.55 8.65
CA THR A 118 6.91 9.84 9.66
C THR A 118 6.99 8.67 10.63
N ALA A 119 8.19 8.16 10.88
CA ALA A 119 8.43 7.10 11.85
C ALA A 119 9.21 7.65 13.05
N ASP A 120 8.69 7.46 14.26
CA ASP A 120 9.42 7.66 15.52
C ASP A 120 9.85 6.29 16.07
N PHE A 121 11.13 5.97 15.89
CA PHE A 121 11.70 4.73 16.39
C PHE A 121 11.91 4.72 17.90
N THR A 122 11.87 5.88 18.56
CA THR A 122 11.91 5.99 20.02
C THR A 122 10.58 5.53 20.62
N SER A 123 9.48 6.04 20.06
CA SER A 123 8.12 5.69 20.48
C SER A 123 7.61 4.40 19.80
N GLN A 124 8.32 3.92 18.78
CA GLN A 124 7.97 2.79 17.93
C GLN A 124 6.64 2.97 17.20
N THR A 125 6.39 4.17 16.69
CA THR A 125 5.15 4.54 16.02
C THR A 125 5.38 5.15 14.65
N VAL A 126 4.36 5.06 13.81
CA VAL A 126 4.27 5.70 12.50
C VAL A 126 3.04 6.59 12.43
N ASP A 127 3.24 7.80 11.92
CA ASP A 127 2.17 8.68 11.48
C ASP A 127 2.13 8.66 9.94
N ALA A 128 0.92 8.61 9.37
CA ALA A 128 0.70 8.57 7.94
C ALA A 128 -0.51 9.42 7.55
N ALA A 129 -0.41 10.13 6.43
CA ALA A 129 -1.54 10.84 5.84
C ALA A 129 -1.60 10.63 4.32
N ILE A 130 -2.80 10.73 3.76
CA ILE A 130 -3.07 10.59 2.33
C ILE A 130 -4.08 11.64 1.90
N GLU A 131 -3.84 12.27 0.76
CA GLU A 131 -4.79 13.12 0.05
C GLU A 131 -4.95 12.60 -1.38
N LEU A 132 -6.19 12.42 -1.83
CA LEU A 132 -6.49 11.96 -3.18
C LEU A 132 -7.80 12.53 -3.72
N SER A 133 -7.99 12.45 -5.03
CA SER A 133 -9.25 12.83 -5.67
C SER A 133 -9.72 11.77 -6.66
N LEU A 134 -11.03 11.63 -6.80
CA LEU A 134 -11.71 10.84 -7.82
C LEU A 134 -12.49 11.79 -8.75
N PRO A 135 -11.91 12.19 -9.90
CA PRO A 135 -12.55 13.13 -10.81
C PRO A 135 -13.89 12.64 -11.37
N ALA A 136 -14.07 11.32 -11.53
CA ALA A 136 -15.30 10.74 -12.07
C ALA A 136 -16.51 10.97 -11.15
N SER A 137 -16.31 10.94 -9.83
CA SER A 137 -17.33 11.22 -8.82
C SER A 137 -17.27 12.65 -8.28
N GLY A 138 -16.22 13.40 -8.62
CA GLY A 138 -16.00 14.75 -8.11
C GLY A 138 -15.76 14.76 -6.59
N THR A 139 -15.15 13.70 -6.05
CA THR A 139 -14.86 13.58 -4.61
C THR A 139 -13.38 13.76 -4.32
N GLU A 140 -13.09 14.41 -3.20
CA GLU A 140 -11.76 14.54 -2.60
C GLU A 140 -11.74 13.78 -1.28
N TRP A 141 -10.62 13.13 -0.99
CA TRP A 141 -10.47 12.28 0.18
C TRP A 141 -9.19 12.67 0.91
N ALA A 142 -9.30 12.81 2.22
CA ALA A 142 -8.16 13.00 3.12
C ALA A 142 -8.24 11.95 4.24
N ALA A 143 -7.13 11.31 4.57
CA ALA A 143 -7.07 10.31 5.64
C ALA A 143 -5.80 10.49 6.46
N GLU A 144 -5.92 10.37 7.79
CA GLU A 144 -4.82 10.52 8.74
C GLU A 144 -4.81 9.38 9.76
N ALA A 145 -3.65 8.82 10.04
CA ALA A 145 -3.40 7.82 11.05
C ALA A 145 -2.19 8.26 11.87
N ASN A 146 -2.31 8.23 13.19
CA ASN A 146 -1.25 8.64 14.11
C ASN A 146 -0.97 7.50 15.09
N GLY A 147 0.30 7.33 15.44
CA GLY A 147 0.67 6.37 16.48
C GLY A 147 0.54 4.90 16.05
N LEU A 148 0.65 4.57 14.76
CA LEU A 148 0.59 3.18 14.30
C LEU A 148 1.81 2.39 14.78
N ASP A 149 1.59 1.31 15.53
CA ASP A 149 2.67 0.51 16.10
C ASP A 149 3.61 -0.08 15.02
N ILE A 150 4.91 0.05 15.25
CA ILE A 150 5.94 -0.61 14.45
C ILE A 150 6.17 -2.02 15.00
N ASN A 151 5.91 -3.02 14.16
CA ASN A 151 6.41 -4.37 14.39
C ASN A 151 7.88 -4.43 13.99
N VAL A 152 8.77 -4.15 14.96
CA VAL A 152 10.22 -4.11 14.73
C VAL A 152 10.74 -5.42 14.13
N PRO A 153 10.41 -6.62 14.64
CA PRO A 153 10.87 -7.89 14.04
C PRO A 153 10.44 -8.15 12.60
N ALA A 154 9.30 -7.61 12.16
CA ALA A 154 8.83 -7.75 10.78
C ALA A 154 9.22 -6.55 9.90
N ALA A 155 9.63 -5.43 10.49
CA ALA A 155 9.78 -4.14 9.83
C ALA A 155 8.49 -3.69 9.10
N THR A 156 7.35 -3.88 9.77
CA THR A 156 6.01 -3.55 9.25
C THR A 156 5.26 -2.64 10.21
N PHE A 157 4.25 -1.94 9.68
CA PHE A 157 3.30 -1.14 10.44
C PHE A 157 1.93 -1.26 9.78
N GLY A 158 0.86 -0.95 10.51
CA GLY A 158 -0.48 -0.97 9.94
C GLY A 158 -1.56 -0.79 10.98
N GLY A 159 -2.74 -0.41 10.52
CA GLY A 159 -3.88 -0.13 11.38
C GLY A 159 -4.98 0.63 10.65
N GLN A 160 -5.89 1.18 11.44
CA GLN A 160 -6.98 2.01 10.95
C GLN A 160 -6.51 3.46 10.83
N PHE A 161 -7.08 4.22 9.89
CA PHE A 161 -6.99 5.67 9.93
C PHE A 161 -7.84 6.21 11.10
N ASP A 162 -7.30 7.19 11.82
CA ASP A 162 -8.02 7.90 12.88
C ASP A 162 -9.13 8.77 12.30
N SER A 163 -8.89 9.33 11.12
CA SER A 163 -9.88 10.10 10.38
C SER A 163 -9.81 9.79 8.89
N VAL A 164 -11.00 9.77 8.27
CA VAL A 164 -11.16 9.79 6.81
C VAL A 164 -12.25 10.81 6.52
N THR A 165 -11.94 11.81 5.72
CA THR A 165 -12.88 12.85 5.29
C THR A 165 -13.10 12.72 3.80
N VAL A 166 -14.37 12.69 3.39
CA VAL A 166 -14.78 12.66 1.98
C VAL A 166 -15.52 13.95 1.67
N THR A 167 -14.98 14.76 0.77
CA THR A 167 -15.60 16.01 0.34
C THR A 167 -16.19 15.82 -1.05
N GLY A 168 -17.51 16.01 -1.17
CA GLY A 168 -18.22 15.93 -2.44
C GLY A 168 -18.08 17.19 -3.29
N SER A 169 -18.54 17.09 -4.55
CA SER A 169 -18.54 18.21 -5.49
C SER A 169 -19.43 19.40 -5.08
N ASP A 170 -20.34 19.18 -4.13
CA ASP A 170 -21.17 20.19 -3.49
C ASP A 170 -20.46 20.92 -2.34
N GLY A 171 -19.23 20.52 -2.02
CA GLY A 171 -18.40 21.07 -0.95
C GLY A 171 -18.80 20.58 0.45
N LEU A 172 -19.72 19.61 0.55
CA LEU A 172 -20.07 19.00 1.83
C LEU A 172 -19.10 17.85 2.13
N SER A 173 -18.71 17.75 3.40
CA SER A 173 -17.83 16.69 3.87
C SER A 173 -18.58 15.67 4.74
N SER A 174 -18.27 14.39 4.55
CA SER A 174 -18.69 13.27 5.38
C SER A 174 -17.49 12.54 5.96
N ASN A 175 -17.74 11.75 7.01
CA ASN A 175 -16.73 10.89 7.61
C ASN A 175 -16.76 9.52 6.93
N GLY A 176 -15.58 9.03 6.56
CA GLY A 176 -15.36 7.67 6.12
C GLY A 176 -14.65 6.82 7.17
N VAL A 177 -14.21 5.64 6.75
CA VAL A 177 -13.32 4.74 7.49
C VAL A 177 -12.27 4.18 6.55
N GLY A 178 -11.16 3.71 7.09
CA GLY A 178 -10.16 3.07 6.24
C GLY A 178 -9.03 2.43 7.02
N ASN A 179 -8.23 1.65 6.32
CA ASN A 179 -7.08 0.98 6.88
C ASN A 179 -5.86 1.11 5.95
N LEU A 180 -4.68 0.96 6.54
CA LEU A 180 -3.43 0.86 5.82
C LEU A 180 -2.58 -0.30 6.35
N GLY A 181 -1.74 -0.84 5.49
CA GLY A 181 -0.71 -1.81 5.86
C GLY A 181 0.56 -1.53 5.09
N GLY A 182 1.68 -1.44 5.80
CA GLY A 182 2.95 -1.01 5.25
C GLY A 182 4.17 -1.75 5.79
N PHE A 183 5.29 -1.46 5.16
CA PHE A 183 6.60 -2.00 5.46
C PHE A 183 7.68 -0.95 5.28
N PHE A 184 8.81 -1.15 5.95
CA PHE A 184 10.05 -0.43 5.67
C PHE A 184 10.90 -1.26 4.69
N SER A 185 11.61 -0.58 3.79
CA SER A 185 12.55 -1.18 2.85
C SER A 185 13.99 -0.81 3.17
N GLY A 186 14.90 -1.72 2.84
CA GLY A 186 16.33 -1.51 2.95
C GLY A 186 16.90 -0.81 1.72
N ASP A 187 17.95 -0.02 1.92
CA ASP A 187 18.86 0.36 0.83
C ASP A 187 19.76 -0.82 0.42
N ALA A 188 20.68 -0.58 -0.52
CA ALA A 188 21.61 -1.61 -1.00
C ALA A 188 22.53 -2.19 0.09
N ASP A 189 22.77 -1.45 1.17
CA ASP A 189 23.64 -1.82 2.29
C ASP A 189 22.85 -2.42 3.47
N GLY A 190 21.51 -2.47 3.39
CA GLY A 190 20.63 -2.96 4.44
C GLY A 190 20.23 -1.91 5.48
N GLY A 191 20.63 -0.65 5.29
CA GLY A 191 20.15 0.48 6.06
C GLY A 191 18.69 0.80 5.73
N LEU A 192 18.00 1.54 6.60
CA LEU A 192 16.66 2.04 6.30
C LEU A 192 16.71 2.95 5.07
N GLY A 193 16.15 2.50 3.95
CA GLY A 193 16.15 3.26 2.69
C GLY A 193 14.78 3.87 2.36
N GLY A 194 13.68 3.20 2.71
CA GLY A 194 12.35 3.68 2.36
C GLY A 194 11.23 2.98 3.09
N ALA A 195 10.02 3.23 2.63
CA ALA A 195 8.80 2.60 3.13
C ALA A 195 7.72 2.56 2.05
N GLY A 196 6.80 1.62 2.16
CA GLY A 196 5.64 1.55 1.29
C GLY A 196 4.43 1.04 2.04
N PHE A 197 3.25 1.52 1.66
CA PHE A 197 1.99 0.99 2.19
C PHE A 197 0.91 0.87 1.11
N GLY A 198 0.00 -0.06 1.32
CA GLY A 198 -1.30 -0.11 0.66
C GLY A 198 -2.37 0.47 1.58
N TYR A 199 -3.41 1.06 1.01
CA TYR A 199 -4.54 1.63 1.75
C TYR A 199 -5.87 1.26 1.10
N SER A 200 -6.93 1.26 1.93
CA SER A 200 -8.32 1.11 1.52
C SER A 200 -9.18 2.07 2.35
N LEU A 201 -9.89 2.97 1.70
CA LEU A 201 -10.78 3.97 2.30
C LEU A 201 -12.22 3.70 1.85
N SER A 202 -13.19 3.89 2.71
CA SER A 202 -14.62 3.81 2.40
C SER A 202 -15.32 5.07 2.88
N ASP A 203 -16.31 5.54 2.12
CA ASP A 203 -17.16 6.68 2.48
C ASP A 203 -18.22 6.31 3.53
N GLY A 204 -18.27 5.04 3.95
CA GLY A 204 -19.28 4.49 4.83
C GLY A 204 -20.53 3.99 4.09
N ASP A 205 -20.61 4.21 2.78
CA ASP A 205 -21.68 3.77 1.90
C ASP A 205 -21.13 2.74 0.89
N ASP A 206 -21.31 2.99 -0.41
CA ASP A 206 -20.99 2.03 -1.47
C ASP A 206 -19.65 2.30 -2.16
N THR A 207 -18.91 3.35 -1.80
CA THR A 207 -17.62 3.66 -2.43
C THR A 207 -16.48 3.20 -1.55
N THR A 208 -15.59 2.37 -2.12
CA THR A 208 -14.30 2.05 -1.52
C THR A 208 -13.19 2.42 -2.50
N VAL A 209 -12.18 3.16 -2.03
CA VAL A 209 -11.03 3.61 -2.81
C VAL A 209 -9.77 2.95 -2.28
N SER A 210 -9.02 2.29 -3.14
CA SER A 210 -7.77 1.62 -2.78
C SER A 210 -6.58 2.14 -3.57
N GLY A 211 -5.39 1.98 -3.02
CA GLY A 211 -4.14 2.37 -3.67
C GLY A 211 -2.91 1.97 -2.88
N THR A 212 -1.75 2.38 -3.37
CA THR A 212 -0.46 2.24 -2.69
C THR A 212 0.33 3.54 -2.77
N ALA A 213 1.17 3.79 -1.77
CA ALA A 213 2.14 4.87 -1.75
C ALA A 213 3.53 4.32 -1.38
N ALA A 214 4.55 4.80 -2.09
CA ALA A 214 5.95 4.43 -1.93
C ALA A 214 6.76 5.68 -1.55
N PHE A 215 7.70 5.52 -0.63
CA PHE A 215 8.44 6.61 -0.04
C PHE A 215 9.94 6.29 0.10
N GLU A 216 10.75 7.33 -0.04
CA GLU A 216 12.18 7.33 0.28
C GLU A 216 12.42 8.02 1.62
N VAL A 217 13.33 7.48 2.42
CA VAL A 217 13.75 8.11 3.68
C VAL A 217 14.46 9.44 3.39
N GLN A 218 14.19 10.46 4.20
CA GLN A 218 14.92 11.72 4.11
C GLN A 218 16.27 11.63 4.86
N PRO A 219 17.31 12.34 4.39
CA PRO A 219 18.56 12.46 5.12
C PRO A 219 18.35 13.07 6.52
N GLU A 220 19.11 12.60 7.51
CA GLU A 220 19.16 13.27 8.82
C GLU A 220 19.66 14.70 8.66
N ARG A 221 18.99 15.67 9.31
CA ARG A 221 19.42 17.07 9.36
C ARG A 221 20.42 17.33 10.47
#